data_AF-R4YLG5-F1
#
_entry.id   AF-R4YLG5-F1
#
_cell.length_a   1.000
_cell.length_b   1.000
_cell.length_c   1.000
_cell.angle_alpha   90.00
_cell.angle_beta   90.00
_cell.angle_gamma   90.00
#
_symmetry.space_group_name_H-M   'P 1'
#
loop_
_entity.id
_entity.type
_entity.pdbx_description
1 polymer ?
#
loop_
_entity_poly.entity_id
_entity_poly.type
_entity_poly.pdbx_seq_one_letter_code
_entity_poly.pdbx_strand_id
1 'polypeptide(L)'
;MAKSNFLLDEIEAMTAEIHSLLKQGVKELSEKRIDQRQQKIELLFIHPDRITAQDQARLQIMLDQDALIKQPLEKEQQEYHNRNRKRSKLKLYKQNT
;
A
#
# COMPACT_ATOMS: atom_id res chain seq x y z
N MET A 1 -1.05 32.70 -0.43
CA MET A 1 -1.62 31.37 -0.13
C MET A 1 -1.46 30.53 -1.38
N ALA A 2 -0.50 29.60 -1.42
CA ALA A 2 -0.37 28.68 -2.55
C ALA A 2 -1.68 27.88 -2.64
N LYS A 3 -2.31 27.85 -3.83
CA LYS A 3 -3.52 27.03 -4.05
C LYS A 3 -3.13 25.58 -3.78
N SER A 4 -3.87 24.89 -2.90
CA SER A 4 -3.62 23.46 -2.67
C SER A 4 -3.87 22.68 -3.96
N ASN A 5 -3.02 21.69 -4.20
CA ASN A 5 -3.22 20.77 -5.30
C ASN A 5 -4.31 19.78 -4.89
N PHE A 6 -5.54 20.04 -5.34
CA PHE A 6 -6.71 19.21 -5.01
C PHE A 6 -6.49 17.73 -5.32
N LEU A 7 -5.81 17.43 -6.43
CA LEU A 7 -5.49 16.06 -6.83
C LEU A 7 -4.57 15.39 -5.80
N LEU A 8 -3.60 16.12 -5.28
CA LEU A 8 -2.69 15.64 -4.24
C LEU A 8 -3.40 15.48 -2.88
N ASP A 9 -4.32 16.38 -2.55
CA ASP A 9 -5.13 16.28 -1.33
C ASP A 9 -6.01 15.00 -1.36
N GLU A 10 -6.59 14.67 -2.51
CA GLU A 10 -7.32 13.41 -2.70
C GLU A 10 -6.42 12.17 -2.61
N ILE A 11 -5.21 12.23 -3.17
CA ILE A 11 -4.23 11.14 -3.08
C ILE A 11 -3.84 10.88 -1.62
N GLU A 12 -3.59 11.94 -0.83
CA GLU A 12 -3.28 11.81 0.59
C GLU A 12 -4.44 11.19 1.39
N ALA A 13 -5.68 11.63 1.12
CA ALA A 13 -6.86 11.06 1.76
C ALA A 13 -7.01 9.57 1.44
N MET A 14 -6.81 9.17 0.18
CA MET A 14 -6.85 7.76 -0.23
C MET A 14 -5.71 6.96 0.41
N THR A 15 -4.51 7.53 0.55
CA THR A 15 -3.38 6.88 1.24
C THR A 15 -3.75 6.55 2.69
N ALA A 16 -4.33 7.51 3.42
CA ALA A 16 -4.80 7.27 4.79
C ALA A 16 -5.91 6.20 4.86
N GLU A 17 -6.85 6.20 3.90
CA GLU A 17 -7.89 5.18 3.79
C GLU A 17 -7.28 3.78 3.56
N ILE A 18 -6.36 3.65 2.60
CA ILE A 18 -5.67 2.40 2.27
C ILE A 18 -4.94 1.87 3.50
N HIS A 19 -4.20 2.72 4.21
CA HIS A 19 -3.47 2.33 5.42
C HIS A 19 -4.41 1.80 6.51
N SER A 20 -5.57 2.45 6.69
CA SER A 20 -6.60 1.99 7.61
C SER A 20 -7.17 0.63 7.20
N LEU A 21 -7.48 0.43 5.91
CA LEU A 21 -8.01 -0.83 5.39
C LEU A 21 -7.02 -1.99 5.53
N LEU A 22 -5.74 -1.74 5.22
CA LEU A 22 -4.67 -2.72 5.38
C LEU A 22 -4.49 -3.12 6.85
N LYS A 23 -4.52 -2.15 7.77
CA LYS A 23 -4.46 -2.41 9.22
C LYS A 23 -5.65 -3.24 9.73
N GLN A 24 -6.82 -3.09 9.12
CA GLN A 24 -8.02 -3.87 9.42
C GLN A 24 -8.04 -5.25 8.74
N GLY A 25 -7.09 -5.54 7.84
CA GLY A 25 -7.04 -6.79 7.09
C GLY A 25 -8.09 -6.89 5.95
N VAL A 26 -8.66 -5.76 5.50
CA VAL A 26 -9.70 -5.73 4.47
C VAL A 26 -9.07 -5.72 3.07
N LYS A 27 -8.77 -6.91 2.55
CA LYS A 27 -7.99 -7.08 1.31
C LYS A 27 -8.68 -6.52 0.06
N GLU A 28 -9.88 -6.99 -0.27
CA GLU A 28 -10.54 -6.64 -1.55
C GLU A 28 -10.80 -5.13 -1.71
N LEU A 29 -11.22 -4.47 -0.63
CA LEU A 29 -11.44 -3.02 -0.67
C LEU A 29 -10.11 -2.26 -0.76
N SER A 30 -9.08 -2.72 -0.03
CA SER A 30 -7.76 -2.09 -0.11
C SER A 30 -7.16 -2.16 -1.52
N GLU A 31 -7.29 -3.28 -2.22
CA GLU A 31 -6.83 -3.44 -3.61
C GLU A 31 -7.53 -2.43 -4.54
N LYS A 32 -8.87 -2.34 -4.48
CA LYS A 32 -9.63 -1.38 -5.27
C LYS A 32 -9.21 0.07 -4.99
N ARG A 33 -8.92 0.42 -3.74
CA ARG A 33 -8.47 1.76 -3.36
C ARG A 33 -7.06 2.06 -3.84
N ILE A 34 -6.17 1.07 -3.82
CA ILE A 34 -4.80 1.19 -4.36
C ILE A 34 -4.87 1.49 -5.86
N ASP A 35 -5.71 0.77 -6.62
CA ASP A 35 -5.88 1.00 -8.06
C ASP A 35 -6.41 2.41 -8.34
N GLN A 36 -7.41 2.87 -7.57
CA GLN A 36 -7.94 4.23 -7.68
C GLN A 36 -6.88 5.29 -7.37
N ARG A 37 -6.06 5.09 -6.34
CA ARG A 37 -4.94 5.97 -6.01
C ARG A 37 -3.93 6.02 -7.15
N GLN A 38 -3.58 4.87 -7.73
CA GLN A 38 -2.63 4.76 -8.83
C GLN A 38 -3.10 5.56 -10.06
N GLN A 39 -4.38 5.45 -10.43
CA GLN A 39 -4.97 6.24 -11.51
C GLN A 39 -4.85 7.76 -11.25
N LYS A 40 -5.08 8.21 -10.00
CA LYS A 40 -4.92 9.64 -9.67
C LYS A 40 -3.48 10.10 -9.69
N ILE A 41 -2.55 9.27 -9.25
CA ILE A 41 -1.11 9.55 -9.36
C ILE A 41 -0.72 9.71 -10.83
N GLU A 42 -1.19 8.82 -11.71
CA GLU A 42 -0.94 8.94 -13.15
C GLU A 42 -1.46 10.26 -13.71
N LEU A 43 -2.65 10.71 -13.29
CA LEU A 43 -3.19 12.02 -13.67
C LEU A 43 -2.30 13.18 -13.21
N LEU A 44 -1.70 13.08 -12.03
CA LEU A 44 -0.77 14.09 -11.50
C LEU A 44 0.46 14.27 -12.41
N PHE A 45 0.94 13.17 -12.99
CA PHE A 45 2.12 13.15 -13.86
C PHE A 45 1.84 13.46 -15.34
N ILE A 46 0.60 13.73 -15.74
CA ILE A 46 0.29 14.22 -17.10
C ILE A 46 0.94 15.59 -17.36
N HIS A 47 1.04 16.42 -16.33
CA HIS A 47 1.67 17.74 -16.41
C HIS A 47 2.67 17.93 -15.26
N PRO A 48 3.86 17.29 -15.35
CA PRO A 48 4.84 17.28 -14.26
C PRO A 48 5.36 18.69 -13.95
N ASP A 49 5.37 19.59 -14.93
CA ASP A 49 5.82 20.99 -14.79
C ASP A 49 4.96 21.80 -13.80
N ARG A 50 3.76 21.30 -13.46
CA ARG A 50 2.85 21.93 -12.50
C ARG A 50 3.07 21.47 -11.06
N ILE A 51 3.93 20.48 -10.85
CA ILE A 51 4.24 19.94 -9.52
C ILE A 51 5.26 20.86 -8.86
N THR A 52 4.86 21.50 -7.76
CA THR A 52 5.74 22.39 -7.01
C THR A 52 6.72 21.60 -6.13
N ALA A 53 7.78 22.24 -5.64
CA ALA A 53 8.69 21.63 -4.67
C ALA A 53 7.96 21.21 -3.37
N GLN A 54 6.89 21.92 -2.99
CA GLN A 54 6.05 21.54 -1.85
C GLN A 54 5.28 20.24 -2.14
N ASP A 55 4.72 20.10 -3.35
CA ASP A 55 4.03 18.88 -3.75
C ASP A 55 4.98 17.67 -3.80
N GLN A 56 6.23 17.89 -4.24
CA GLN A 56 7.27 16.85 -4.20
C GLN A 56 7.58 16.40 -2.77
N ALA A 57 7.70 17.34 -1.84
CA ALA A 57 7.92 17.00 -0.42
C ALA A 57 6.77 16.16 0.15
N ARG A 58 5.52 16.49 -0.21
CA ARG A 58 4.33 15.72 0.18
C ARG A 58 4.34 14.31 -0.41
N LEU A 59 4.66 14.17 -1.70
CA LEU A 59 4.82 12.88 -2.37
C LEU A 59 5.88 12.02 -1.69
N GLN A 60 7.01 12.62 -1.30
CA GLN A 60 8.08 11.92 -0.61
C GLN A 60 7.61 11.38 0.76
N ILE A 61 6.89 12.19 1.54
CA ILE A 61 6.33 11.75 2.83
C ILE A 61 5.39 10.55 2.63
N MET A 62 4.54 10.57 1.59
CA MET A 62 3.65 9.44 1.29
C MET A 62 4.42 8.16 0.94
N LEU A 63 5.52 8.26 0.19
CA LEU A 63 6.38 7.11 -0.11
C LEU A 63 7.00 6.51 1.16
N ASP A 64 7.44 7.36 2.09
CA ASP A 64 8.00 6.92 3.36
C ASP A 64 6.95 6.20 4.21
N GLN A 65 5.71 6.71 4.23
CA GLN A 65 4.60 6.06 4.93
C GLN A 65 4.22 4.71 4.32
N ASP A 66 4.17 4.61 2.99
CA ASP A 66 3.92 3.35 2.29
C ASP A 66 5.01 2.31 2.59
N ALA A 67 6.27 2.73 2.68
CA ALA A 67 7.39 1.85 3.04
C ALA A 67 7.25 1.27 4.45
N LEU A 68 6.76 2.07 5.41
CA LEU A 68 6.51 1.61 6.78
C LEU A 68 5.44 0.51 6.86
N ILE A 69 4.45 0.54 5.96
CA ILE A 69 3.36 -0.46 5.91
C ILE A 69 3.76 -1.69 5.10
N LYS A 70 4.62 -1.53 4.10
CA LYS A 70 5.14 -2.66 3.31
C LYS A 70 5.89 -3.68 4.18
N GLN A 71 6.76 -3.22 5.08
CA GLN A 71 7.55 -4.11 5.95
C GLN A 71 6.72 -5.12 6.77
N PRO A 72 5.69 -4.73 7.54
CA PRO A 72 4.88 -5.67 8.29
C PRO A 72 4.08 -6.63 7.40
N LEU A 73 3.58 -6.16 6.25
CA LEU A 73 2.85 -7.01 5.30
C LEU A 73 3.73 -8.13 4.72
N GLU A 74 4.98 -7.81 4.36
CA GLU A 74 5.94 -8.80 3.86
C GLU A 74 6.26 -9.86 4.94
N LYS A 75 6.44 -9.42 6.20
CA LYS A 75 6.65 -10.34 7.33
C LYS A 75 5.45 -11.28 7.53
N GLU A 76 4.23 -10.74 7.50
CA GLU A 76 3.01 -11.54 7.64
C GLU A 76 2.89 -12.59 6.52
N GLN A 77 3.18 -12.19 5.28
CA GLN A 77 3.17 -13.11 4.13
C GLN A 77 4.22 -14.22 4.28
N GLN A 78 5.42 -13.89 4.74
CA GLN A 78 6.49 -14.86 4.98
C GLN A 78 6.11 -15.85 6.10
N GLU A 79 5.52 -15.37 7.19
CA GLU A 79 5.02 -16.21 8.28
C GLU A 79 3.90 -17.15 7.83
N TYR A 80 2.97 -16.66 7.01
CA TYR A 80 1.92 -17.47 6.41
C TYR A 80 2.50 -18.59 5.54
N HIS A 81 3.47 -18.25 4.68
CA HIS A 81 4.16 -19.22 3.84
C HIS A 81 4.89 -20.29 4.67
N ASN A 82 5.61 -19.87 5.72
CA ASN A 82 6.30 -20.76 6.64
C ASN A 82 5.34 -21.71 7.37
N ARG A 83 4.18 -21.22 7.82
CA ARG A 83 3.12 -22.02 8.44
C ARG A 83 2.59 -23.09 7.48
N ASN A 84 2.33 -22.73 6.22
CA ASN A 84 1.87 -23.68 5.21
C ASN A 84 2.92 -24.75 4.89
N ARG A 85 4.20 -24.36 4.79
CA ARG A 85 5.31 -25.30 4.57
C ARG A 85 5.43 -26.31 5.71
N LYS A 86 5.33 -25.85 6.96
CA LYS A 86 5.30 -26.73 8.15
C LYS A 86 4.11 -27.70 8.14
N ARG A 87 2.90 -27.19 7.83
CA ARG A 87 1.69 -28.02 7.68
C ARG A 87 1.84 -29.10 6.61
N SER A 88 2.41 -28.75 5.46
CA SER A 88 2.67 -29.71 4.37
C SER A 88 3.63 -30.82 4.82
N LYS A 89 4.73 -30.47 5.50
CA LYS A 89 5.67 -31.47 6.05
C LYS A 89 4.99 -32.41 7.05
N LEU A 90 4.15 -31.88 7.95
CA LEU A 90 3.41 -32.71 8.93
C LEU A 90 2.43 -33.68 8.27
N LYS A 91 1.76 -33.28 7.17
CA LYS A 91 0.88 -34.18 6.41
C LYS A 91 1.65 -35.36 5.83
N LEU A 92 2.84 -35.12 5.28
CA LEU A 92 3.72 -36.18 4.77
C LEU A 92 4.13 -37.17 5.87
N TYR A 93 4.50 -36.69 7.06
CA TYR A 93 4.83 -37.57 8.18
C TYR A 93 3.65 -38.45 8.60
N LYS A 94 2.43 -37.88 8.69
CA LYS A 94 1.21 -38.64 9.06
C LYS A 94 0.71 -39.62 7.99
N GLN A 95 1.16 -39.50 6.74
CA GLN A 95 0.85 -40.47 5.68
C GLN A 95 1.81 -41.67 5.68
N ASN A 96 3.00 -41.51 6.26
CA ASN A 96 4.04 -42.54 6.32
C ASN A 96 4.11 -43.26 7.68
N THR A 97 3.10 -43.04 8.55
CA THR A 97 2.85 -43.81 9.79
C THR A 97 1.53 -44.53 9.64
#